data_AF-A0A1H5I4P6-F1
#
_entry.id   AF-A0A1H5I4P6-F1
#
_cell.length_a   1.000
_cell.length_b   1.000
_cell.length_c   1.000
_cell.angle_alpha   90.00
_cell.angle_beta   90.00
_cell.angle_gamma   90.00
#
_symmetry.space_group_name_H-M   'P 1'
#
loop_
_entity.id
_entity.type
_entity.pdbx_description
1 polymer ?
#
loop_
_entity_poly.entity_id
_entity_poly.type
_entity_poly.pdbx_seq_one_letter_code
_entity_poly.pdbx_strand_id
1 'polypeptide(L)'
;MSINYPDPYGPPVVPQDPDPVAPLPFHRLALLKGRRGRWWRPLAGTVVVGVGTALLMMVLVVASEVGGVILDRPTDADDMRTWGSIGDMAVELLSIAIAIPAVLLAARWVQGRPAGTVSSVTGRLRRRWLGLCLCLALPVVVVSLGITFLLPGTGDSGGEAEWVGWRSFLLALVMLCCFVPLQAAAEEYVFRGWLVQAVGSWLRSPWIAVLPQAVLFAAAHGWGTAWGFADLVVFGGVMGLLAVRTGGLEASIALHTLNNLVGMGIAAGIKGALDSDETAADMGWVEAAVDIPTILIYAAAVLWFARRRGIATVSTVVPQAPAVHVTSSHPWPIYYSPLGAQHAQQSGPVGYRAPSDGQGAAGAAPRVAPPLGWASPAGQVQPADARVSPPHLPSAQPAPTDQARTPNGPEAPPATRPPHAPS
;
A
#
# COMPACT_ATOMS: atom_id res chain seq x y z
N MET A 1 30.42 -27.49 63.90
CA MET A 1 29.13 -27.12 63.28
C MET A 1 29.36 -25.77 62.59
N SER A 2 29.71 -25.77 61.31
CA SER A 2 29.95 -24.54 60.54
C SER A 2 28.62 -24.06 59.97
N ILE A 3 28.21 -22.86 60.38
CA ILE A 3 27.00 -22.19 59.88
C ILE A 3 27.35 -21.60 58.51
N ASN A 4 26.77 -22.15 57.45
CA ASN A 4 26.81 -21.57 56.10
C ASN A 4 25.82 -20.39 56.06
N TYR A 5 26.33 -19.17 55.92
CA TYR A 5 25.50 -18.03 55.54
C TYR A 5 25.30 -18.09 54.02
N PRO A 6 24.04 -18.05 53.51
CA PRO A 6 23.80 -17.93 52.09
C PRO A 6 24.32 -16.56 51.61
N ASP A 7 25.10 -16.58 50.53
CA ASP A 7 25.63 -15.40 49.88
C ASP A 7 24.46 -14.48 49.44
N PRO A 8 24.32 -13.25 49.97
CA PRO A 8 23.18 -12.38 49.66
C PRO A 8 23.20 -11.83 48.22
N TYR A 9 24.27 -12.11 47.48
CA TYR A 9 24.44 -11.71 46.09
C TYR A 9 24.34 -12.94 45.18
N GLY A 10 23.10 -13.30 44.83
CA GLY A 10 22.88 -14.15 43.65
C GLY A 10 23.55 -13.52 42.42
N PRO A 11 23.96 -14.32 41.42
CA PRO A 11 24.60 -13.79 40.23
C PRO A 11 23.73 -12.66 39.65
N PRO A 12 24.33 -11.54 39.23
CA PRO A 12 23.58 -10.41 38.71
C PRO A 12 22.67 -10.92 37.58
N VAL A 13 21.36 -10.68 37.71
CA VAL A 13 20.42 -10.93 36.62
C VAL A 13 20.80 -9.95 35.53
N VAL A 14 21.65 -10.40 34.60
CA VAL A 14 21.92 -9.68 33.36
C VAL A 14 20.56 -9.56 32.68
N PRO A 15 20.02 -8.35 32.46
CA PRO A 15 18.84 -8.20 31.65
C PRO A 15 19.17 -8.86 30.32
N GLN A 16 18.47 -9.93 29.96
CA GLN A 16 18.63 -10.50 28.63
C GLN A 16 18.36 -9.38 27.65
N ASP A 17 19.36 -9.09 26.80
CA ASP A 17 19.18 -8.13 25.71
C ASP A 17 17.85 -8.49 25.02
N PRO A 18 16.91 -7.56 24.90
CA PRO A 18 15.66 -7.85 24.23
C PRO A 18 15.98 -8.36 22.84
N ASP A 19 15.62 -9.62 22.57
CA ASP A 19 15.92 -10.34 21.33
C ASP A 19 15.90 -9.40 20.11
N PRO A 20 16.95 -9.40 19.26
CA PRO A 20 16.94 -8.59 18.05
C PRO A 20 15.66 -8.87 17.28
N VAL A 21 14.84 -7.83 17.06
CA VAL A 21 13.54 -7.99 16.39
C VAL A 21 13.81 -8.55 15.00
N ALA A 22 13.39 -9.80 14.76
CA ALA A 22 13.58 -10.46 13.49
C ALA A 22 13.04 -9.59 12.34
N PRO A 23 13.68 -9.57 11.16
CA PRO A 23 13.20 -8.84 9.99
C PRO A 23 11.71 -9.10 9.74
N LEU A 24 10.91 -8.04 9.68
CA LEU A 24 9.47 -8.14 9.50
C LEU A 24 9.12 -7.78 8.04
N PRO A 25 8.28 -8.59 7.37
CA PRO A 25 7.70 -8.19 6.09
C PRO A 25 6.75 -7.00 6.29
N PHE A 26 6.43 -6.31 5.19
CA PHE A 26 5.66 -5.06 5.20
C PHE A 26 4.37 -5.12 6.04
N HIS A 27 3.52 -6.14 5.83
CA HIS A 27 2.25 -6.28 6.57
C HIS A 27 2.43 -6.54 8.07
N ARG A 28 3.66 -6.85 8.53
CA ARG A 28 3.97 -7.15 9.93
C ARG A 28 4.63 -5.98 10.65
N LEU A 29 4.91 -4.85 9.98
CA LEU A 29 5.69 -3.74 10.55
C LEU A 29 5.04 -3.08 11.79
N ALA A 30 3.73 -3.25 11.99
CA ALA A 30 3.06 -2.85 13.24
C ALA A 30 3.61 -3.58 14.48
N LEU A 31 4.30 -4.71 14.31
CA LEU A 31 4.91 -5.51 15.39
C LEU A 31 6.36 -5.14 15.71
N LEU A 32 6.93 -4.10 15.10
CA LEU A 32 8.32 -3.68 15.36
C LEU A 32 8.62 -3.41 16.85
N LYS A 33 7.58 -3.12 17.64
CA LYS A 33 7.66 -2.89 19.08
C LYS A 33 7.14 -4.06 19.93
N GLY A 34 6.98 -5.25 19.35
CA GLY A 34 6.52 -6.47 20.03
C GLY A 34 5.00 -6.54 20.23
N ARG A 35 4.48 -7.76 20.46
CA ARG A 35 3.04 -8.07 20.55
C ARG A 35 2.47 -8.03 21.98
N ARG A 36 3.25 -8.42 23.00
CA ARG A 36 2.76 -8.56 24.39
C ARG A 36 2.24 -7.22 24.93
N GLY A 37 1.01 -7.22 25.43
CA GLY A 37 0.35 -6.05 26.02
C GLY A 37 -0.07 -4.95 25.04
N ARG A 38 0.07 -5.15 23.72
CA ARG A 38 -0.08 -4.10 22.70
C ARG A 38 -1.09 -4.43 21.60
N TRP A 39 -1.94 -5.45 21.81
CA TRP A 39 -2.94 -5.93 20.85
C TRP A 39 -4.02 -4.89 20.51
N TRP A 40 -4.29 -3.94 21.40
CA TRP A 40 -5.29 -2.89 21.24
C TRP A 40 -4.80 -1.70 20.40
N ARG A 41 -3.48 -1.51 20.28
CA ARG A 41 -2.87 -0.34 19.60
C ARG A 41 -3.26 -0.22 18.12
N PRO A 42 -3.38 -1.31 17.34
CA PRO A 42 -3.87 -1.19 15.97
C PRO A 42 -5.36 -0.80 15.91
N LEU A 43 -6.21 -1.27 16.83
CA LEU A 43 -7.61 -0.83 16.90
C LEU A 43 -7.71 0.66 17.27
N ALA A 44 -7.07 1.06 18.36
CA ALA A 44 -7.05 2.46 18.79
C ALA A 44 -6.44 3.37 17.72
N GLY A 45 -5.38 2.91 17.04
CA GLY A 45 -4.78 3.67 15.96
C GLY A 45 -5.73 3.79 14.76
N THR A 46 -6.48 2.75 14.39
CA THR A 46 -7.50 2.84 13.33
C THR A 46 -8.61 3.82 13.70
N VAL A 47 -9.04 3.86 14.96
CA VAL A 47 -9.99 4.88 15.44
C VAL A 47 -9.39 6.28 15.33
N VAL A 48 -8.13 6.46 15.75
CA VAL A 48 -7.44 7.76 15.62
C VAL A 48 -7.27 8.17 14.15
N VAL A 49 -6.99 7.23 13.24
CA VAL A 49 -6.94 7.53 11.79
C VAL A 49 -8.32 7.95 11.30
N GLY A 50 -9.37 7.17 11.56
CA GLY A 50 -10.73 7.49 11.07
C GLY A 50 -11.26 8.81 11.63
N VAL A 51 -11.26 8.96 12.96
CA VAL A 51 -11.75 10.17 13.63
C VAL A 51 -10.84 11.36 13.35
N GLY A 52 -9.52 11.17 13.35
CA GLY A 52 -8.56 12.23 13.06
C GLY A 52 -8.72 12.77 11.64
N THR A 53 -8.85 11.90 10.64
CA THR A 53 -9.12 12.32 9.26
C THR A 53 -10.47 13.04 9.15
N ALA A 54 -11.53 12.51 9.77
CA ALA A 54 -12.85 13.15 9.73
C ALA A 54 -12.84 14.55 10.38
N LEU A 55 -12.14 14.73 11.50
CA LEU A 55 -11.97 16.04 12.14
C LEU A 55 -11.15 17.00 11.28
N LEU A 56 -10.08 16.53 10.63
CA LEU A 56 -9.30 17.35 9.72
C LEU A 56 -10.11 17.76 8.48
N MET A 57 -10.94 16.86 7.94
CA MET A 57 -11.87 17.16 6.84
C MET A 57 -12.89 18.22 7.27
N MET A 58 -13.49 18.07 8.45
CA MET A 58 -14.40 19.06 9.01
C MET A 58 -13.73 20.44 9.14
N VAL A 59 -12.50 20.50 9.66
CA VAL A 59 -11.74 21.75 9.77
C VAL A 59 -11.48 22.36 8.39
N LEU A 60 -11.13 21.54 7.39
CA LEU A 60 -10.92 22.00 6.02
C LEU A 60 -12.19 22.59 5.40
N VAL A 61 -13.32 21.88 5.52
CA VAL A 61 -14.63 22.34 5.01
C VAL A 61 -15.05 23.63 5.68
N VAL A 62 -14.96 23.73 7.01
CA VAL A 62 -15.28 24.97 7.75
C VAL A 62 -14.34 26.11 7.33
N ALA A 63 -13.05 25.84 7.14
CA ALA A 63 -12.10 26.85 6.68
C ALA A 63 -12.40 27.32 5.24
N SER A 64 -12.79 26.40 4.36
CA SER A 64 -13.27 26.70 3.00
C SER A 64 -14.49 27.62 3.06
N GLU A 65 -15.49 27.27 3.88
CA GLU A 65 -16.70 28.07 4.04
C GLU A 65 -16.45 29.46 4.59
N VAL A 66 -15.67 29.57 5.67
CA VAL A 66 -15.30 30.87 6.24
C VAL A 66 -14.53 31.70 5.22
N GLY A 67 -13.62 31.10 4.47
CA GLY A 67 -12.91 31.76 3.37
C GLY A 67 -13.84 32.24 2.26
N GLY A 68 -14.82 31.42 1.88
CA GLY A 68 -15.84 31.74 0.89
C GLY A 68 -16.72 32.91 1.33
N VAL A 69 -17.12 32.96 2.61
CA VAL A 69 -17.86 34.09 3.18
C VAL A 69 -17.01 35.37 3.18
N ILE A 70 -15.75 35.30 3.63
CA ILE A 70 -14.86 36.47 3.68
C ILE A 70 -14.62 37.06 2.29
N LEU A 71 -14.56 36.22 1.27
CA LEU A 71 -14.29 36.60 -0.12
C LEU A 71 -15.56 36.80 -0.96
N ASP A 72 -16.74 36.78 -0.35
CA ASP A 72 -18.05 36.91 -1.00
C ASP A 72 -18.22 35.98 -2.22
N ARG A 73 -17.83 34.72 -2.05
CA ARG A 73 -17.96 33.69 -3.09
C ARG A 73 -19.41 33.29 -3.32
N PRO A 74 -19.83 32.98 -4.55
CA PRO A 74 -21.18 32.47 -4.80
C PRO A 74 -21.42 31.13 -4.08
N THR A 75 -22.69 30.78 -3.91
CA THR A 75 -23.10 29.48 -3.39
C THR A 75 -23.55 28.55 -4.53
N ASP A 76 -23.42 27.25 -4.31
CA ASP A 76 -23.95 26.21 -5.17
C ASP A 76 -25.42 25.88 -4.83
N ALA A 77 -25.94 24.78 -5.37
CA ALA A 77 -27.33 24.36 -5.19
C ALA A 77 -27.65 23.88 -3.76
N ASP A 78 -26.63 23.52 -2.98
CA ASP A 78 -26.76 23.04 -1.60
C ASP A 78 -26.47 24.16 -0.57
N ASP A 79 -26.51 25.42 -1.03
CA ASP A 79 -26.18 26.62 -0.24
C ASP A 79 -24.74 26.64 0.32
N MET A 80 -23.81 25.89 -0.29
CA MET A 80 -22.39 25.83 0.10
C MET A 80 -21.54 26.79 -0.74
N ARG A 81 -20.43 27.32 -0.23
CA ARG A 81 -19.58 28.25 -1.00
C ARG A 81 -18.76 27.49 -2.03
N THR A 82 -18.89 27.89 -3.30
CA THR A 82 -18.13 27.29 -4.40
C THR A 82 -16.91 28.15 -4.79
N TRP A 83 -15.83 27.46 -5.13
CA TRP A 83 -14.59 28.01 -5.68
C TRP A 83 -14.53 27.88 -7.22
N GLY A 84 -15.61 27.39 -7.82
CA GLY A 84 -15.68 26.92 -9.20
C GLY A 84 -15.02 25.55 -9.36
N SER A 85 -15.29 24.89 -10.49
CA SER A 85 -14.89 23.51 -10.77
C SER A 85 -13.47 23.12 -10.36
N ILE A 86 -12.47 23.93 -10.76
CA ILE A 86 -11.06 23.67 -10.44
C ILE A 86 -10.78 23.81 -8.93
N GLY A 87 -11.40 24.80 -8.28
CA GLY A 87 -11.21 25.06 -6.86
C GLY A 87 -11.89 24.03 -5.99
N ASP A 88 -13.12 23.65 -6.34
CA ASP A 88 -13.90 22.65 -5.60
C ASP A 88 -13.24 21.26 -5.70
N MET A 89 -12.82 20.86 -6.91
CA MET A 89 -11.99 19.66 -7.12
C MET A 89 -10.69 19.70 -6.29
N ALA A 90 -10.03 20.86 -6.18
CA ALA A 90 -8.83 20.98 -5.35
C ALA A 90 -9.14 20.77 -3.86
N VAL A 91 -10.26 21.29 -3.36
CA VAL A 91 -10.72 21.09 -1.98
C VAL A 91 -11.05 19.63 -1.73
N GLU A 92 -11.72 18.96 -2.67
CA GLU A 92 -12.05 17.54 -2.60
C GLU A 92 -10.78 16.67 -2.54
N LEU A 93 -9.86 16.82 -3.49
CA LEU A 93 -8.59 16.08 -3.51
C LEU A 93 -7.77 16.34 -2.24
N LEU A 94 -7.76 17.59 -1.74
CA LEU A 94 -7.09 17.95 -0.50
C LEU A 94 -7.75 17.29 0.71
N SER A 95 -9.08 17.18 0.73
CA SER A 95 -9.83 16.54 1.81
C SER A 95 -9.44 15.07 2.00
N ILE A 96 -9.08 14.38 0.92
CA ILE A 96 -8.55 13.02 0.98
C ILE A 96 -7.07 13.04 1.39
N ALA A 97 -6.28 13.95 0.79
CA ALA A 97 -4.84 14.07 1.03
C ALA A 97 -4.47 14.27 2.52
N ILE A 98 -5.32 14.95 3.29
CA ILE A 98 -5.13 15.18 4.74
C ILE A 98 -5.23 13.90 5.59
N ALA A 99 -5.61 12.74 5.03
CA ALA A 99 -5.50 11.47 5.74
C ALA A 99 -4.03 11.05 5.98
N ILE A 100 -3.08 11.52 5.17
CA ILE A 100 -1.64 11.23 5.32
C ILE A 100 -1.13 11.60 6.72
N PRO A 101 -1.25 12.86 7.20
CA PRO A 101 -0.79 13.21 8.53
C PRO A 101 -1.48 12.39 9.63
N ALA A 102 -2.79 12.14 9.53
CA ALA A 102 -3.51 11.31 10.51
C ALA A 102 -2.90 9.91 10.63
N VAL A 103 -2.62 9.25 9.50
CA VAL A 103 -1.96 7.94 9.44
C VAL A 103 -0.55 7.97 10.04
N LEU A 104 0.26 8.96 9.66
CA LEU A 104 1.65 9.08 10.13
C LEU A 104 1.71 9.36 11.64
N LEU A 105 0.81 10.20 12.16
CA LEU A 105 0.69 10.51 13.57
C LEU A 105 0.20 9.30 14.37
N ALA A 106 -0.80 8.56 13.87
CA ALA A 106 -1.25 7.32 14.49
C ALA A 106 -0.12 6.27 14.58
N ALA A 107 0.71 6.15 13.54
CA ALA A 107 1.88 5.27 13.57
C ALA A 107 2.90 5.72 14.62
N ARG A 108 3.16 7.03 14.69
CA ARG A 108 4.19 7.60 15.57
C ARG A 108 3.80 7.64 17.04
N TRP A 109 2.55 7.99 17.34
CA TRP A 109 2.07 8.24 18.70
C TRP A 109 1.30 7.05 19.26
N VAL A 110 0.36 6.48 18.51
CA VAL A 110 -0.45 5.35 19.00
C VAL A 110 0.33 4.05 18.95
N GLN A 111 0.95 3.71 17.82
CA GLN A 111 1.73 2.48 17.67
C GLN A 111 3.18 2.60 18.17
N GLY A 112 3.69 3.82 18.35
CA GLY A 112 5.03 4.06 18.89
C GLY A 112 6.16 3.57 17.98
N ARG A 113 5.92 3.51 16.66
CA ARG A 113 6.89 3.11 15.64
C ARG A 113 7.24 4.28 14.72
N PRO A 114 8.37 4.23 14.00
CA PRO A 114 8.69 5.30 13.05
C PRO A 114 7.60 5.43 11.97
N ALA A 115 7.11 6.65 11.73
CA ALA A 115 5.95 6.89 10.88
C ALA A 115 6.16 6.38 9.44
N GLY A 116 7.36 6.54 8.89
CA GLY A 116 7.68 6.08 7.53
C GLY A 116 7.70 4.55 7.36
N THR A 117 7.52 3.76 8.42
CA THR A 117 7.28 2.30 8.30
C THR A 117 5.91 1.98 7.70
N VAL A 118 5.00 2.96 7.66
CA VAL A 118 3.77 2.85 6.87
C VAL A 118 4.09 2.86 5.37
N SER A 119 5.10 3.64 4.96
CA SER A 119 5.48 3.80 3.54
C SER A 119 6.19 2.58 2.97
N SER A 120 7.18 2.03 3.70
CA SER A 120 7.94 0.84 3.27
C SER A 120 8.70 0.19 4.42
N VAL A 121 9.23 -1.01 4.18
CA VAL A 121 10.14 -1.74 5.07
C VAL A 121 11.46 -0.99 5.35
N THR A 122 11.79 0.02 4.54
CA THR A 122 12.99 0.87 4.74
C THR A 122 12.69 2.13 5.57
N GLY A 123 11.44 2.30 6.00
CA GLY A 123 10.99 3.46 6.77
C GLY A 123 10.85 4.75 5.97
N ARG A 124 10.86 4.69 4.63
CA ARG A 124 10.75 5.84 3.72
C ARG A 124 10.31 5.40 2.32
N LEU A 125 9.81 6.35 1.51
CA LEU A 125 9.59 6.09 0.08
C LEU A 125 10.94 5.98 -0.65
N ARG A 126 11.14 4.87 -1.35
CA ARG A 126 12.32 4.59 -2.16
C ARG A 126 12.22 5.34 -3.48
N ARG A 127 12.59 6.63 -3.50
CA ARG A 127 12.40 7.54 -4.66
C ARG A 127 12.82 6.97 -6.02
N ARG A 128 13.98 6.29 -6.09
CA ARG A 128 14.45 5.63 -7.33
C ARG A 128 13.52 4.50 -7.80
N TRP A 129 12.97 3.75 -6.86
CA TRP A 129 12.01 2.69 -7.14
C TRP A 129 10.64 3.28 -7.53
N LEU A 130 10.16 4.28 -6.81
CA LEU A 130 8.96 5.03 -7.17
C LEU A 130 9.03 5.60 -8.59
N GLY A 131 10.15 6.24 -8.95
CA GLY A 131 10.36 6.75 -10.31
C GLY A 131 10.30 5.66 -11.38
N LEU A 132 10.91 4.49 -11.12
CA LEU A 132 10.81 3.35 -12.03
C LEU A 132 9.36 2.83 -12.13
N CYS A 133 8.63 2.74 -11.01
CA CYS A 133 7.22 2.36 -11.01
C CYS A 133 6.36 3.35 -11.82
N LEU A 134 6.60 4.66 -11.70
CA LEU A 134 5.93 5.68 -12.52
C LEU A 134 6.23 5.48 -14.01
N CYS A 135 7.49 5.24 -14.38
CA CYS A 135 7.87 4.94 -15.76
C CYS A 135 7.22 3.66 -16.31
N LEU A 136 6.95 2.66 -15.46
CA LEU A 136 6.26 1.43 -15.85
C LEU A 136 4.75 1.62 -15.94
N ALA A 137 4.16 2.43 -15.07
CA ALA A 137 2.72 2.68 -15.04
C ALA A 137 2.27 3.58 -16.20
N LEU A 138 3.05 4.60 -16.55
CA LEU A 138 2.67 5.55 -17.61
C LEU A 138 2.27 4.90 -18.94
N PRO A 139 3.10 4.04 -19.58
CA PRO A 139 2.72 3.41 -20.85
C PRO A 139 1.51 2.50 -20.70
N VAL A 140 1.35 1.83 -19.55
CA VAL A 140 0.22 0.94 -19.30
C VAL A 140 -1.09 1.73 -19.26
N VAL A 141 -1.13 2.85 -18.51
CA VAL A 141 -2.30 3.72 -18.41
C VAL A 141 -2.61 4.37 -19.75
N VAL A 142 -1.61 4.88 -20.47
CA VAL A 142 -1.80 5.50 -21.80
C VAL A 142 -2.33 4.51 -22.82
N VAL A 143 -1.85 3.26 -22.80
CA VAL A 143 -2.35 2.20 -23.70
C VAL A 143 -3.76 1.77 -23.31
N SER A 144 -4.05 1.57 -22.02
CA SER A 144 -5.39 1.25 -21.50
C SER A 144 -6.41 2.25 -22.05
N LEU A 145 -6.11 3.53 -21.84
CA LEU A 145 -6.93 4.64 -22.30
C LEU A 145 -7.07 4.69 -23.83
N GLY A 146 -5.96 4.55 -24.56
CA GLY A 146 -5.97 4.54 -26.02
C GLY A 146 -6.83 3.41 -26.60
N ILE A 147 -6.84 2.23 -25.96
CA ILE A 147 -7.72 1.13 -26.33
C ILE A 147 -9.18 1.51 -26.09
N THR A 148 -9.51 2.05 -24.90
CA THR A 148 -10.87 2.45 -24.56
C THR A 148 -11.43 3.48 -25.54
N PHE A 149 -10.64 4.48 -25.97
CA PHE A 149 -11.07 5.46 -26.97
C PHE A 149 -11.31 4.90 -28.38
N LEU A 150 -10.66 3.78 -28.73
CA LEU A 150 -10.79 3.16 -30.06
C LEU A 150 -11.95 2.15 -30.13
N LEU A 151 -12.53 1.77 -28.99
CA LEU A 151 -13.61 0.80 -28.94
C LEU A 151 -14.97 1.46 -29.24
N PRO A 152 -15.84 0.83 -30.06
CA PRO A 152 -17.18 1.35 -30.30
C PRO A 152 -18.03 1.31 -29.02
N GLY A 153 -18.78 2.39 -28.75
CA GLY A 153 -19.76 2.46 -27.65
C GLY A 153 -19.24 3.02 -26.32
N THR A 154 -17.96 3.40 -26.23
CA THR A 154 -17.36 4.06 -25.05
C THR A 154 -17.30 5.60 -25.18
N GLY A 155 -17.61 6.14 -26.36
CA GLY A 155 -17.57 7.57 -26.67
C GLY A 155 -18.92 8.20 -27.00
N ASP A 156 -20.02 7.46 -26.86
CA ASP A 156 -21.37 7.90 -27.24
C ASP A 156 -22.16 8.37 -26.01
N SER A 157 -21.58 9.28 -25.23
CA SER A 157 -22.24 9.96 -24.13
C SER A 157 -23.12 11.12 -24.61
N GLY A 158 -23.92 10.90 -25.68
CA GLY A 158 -25.12 11.66 -26.07
C GLY A 158 -25.03 13.19 -26.30
N GLY A 159 -23.91 13.83 -25.97
CA GLY A 159 -23.69 15.27 -26.03
C GLY A 159 -22.32 15.56 -26.63
N GLU A 160 -22.25 16.61 -27.45
CA GLU A 160 -20.98 17.07 -28.01
C GLU A 160 -20.08 17.55 -26.87
N ALA A 161 -18.95 16.88 -26.65
CA ALA A 161 -17.96 17.29 -25.66
C ALA A 161 -17.43 18.69 -26.01
N GLU A 162 -17.83 19.70 -25.24
CA GLU A 162 -17.39 21.08 -25.44
C GLU A 162 -15.99 21.26 -24.81
N TRP A 163 -15.04 21.77 -25.60
CA TRP A 163 -13.70 22.07 -25.14
C TRP A 163 -13.69 23.22 -24.12
N VAL A 164 -13.05 23.00 -22.96
CA VAL A 164 -13.07 23.97 -21.84
C VAL A 164 -12.22 25.24 -22.06
N GLY A 165 -11.34 25.24 -23.07
CA GLY A 165 -10.37 26.32 -23.32
C GLY A 165 -8.98 26.08 -22.70
N TRP A 166 -7.92 26.53 -23.39
CA TRP A 166 -6.52 26.26 -22.99
C TRP A 166 -6.17 26.79 -21.60
N ARG A 167 -6.69 27.96 -21.22
CA ARG A 167 -6.41 28.56 -19.91
C ARG A 167 -6.96 27.70 -18.77
N SER A 168 -8.23 27.33 -18.84
CA SER A 168 -8.89 26.52 -17.80
C SER A 168 -8.26 25.13 -17.71
N PHE A 169 -8.01 24.52 -18.87
CA PHE A 169 -7.33 23.23 -18.95
C PHE A 169 -5.94 23.25 -18.29
N LEU A 170 -5.10 24.24 -18.59
CA LEU A 170 -3.76 24.33 -18.00
C LEU A 170 -3.80 24.59 -16.48
N LEU A 171 -4.75 25.41 -16.01
CA LEU A 171 -4.95 25.64 -14.58
C LEU A 171 -5.40 24.35 -13.88
N ALA A 172 -6.35 23.63 -14.47
CA ALA A 172 -6.80 22.34 -13.96
C ALA A 172 -5.66 21.32 -13.96
N LEU A 173 -4.86 21.24 -15.02
CA LEU A 173 -3.73 20.31 -15.10
C LEU A 173 -2.67 20.59 -14.03
N VAL A 174 -2.33 21.86 -13.79
CA VAL A 174 -1.42 22.26 -12.70
C VAL A 174 -2.00 21.85 -11.35
N MET A 175 -3.28 22.15 -11.10
CA MET A 175 -3.98 21.74 -9.88
C MET A 175 -3.94 20.22 -9.69
N LEU A 176 -4.30 19.43 -10.71
CA LEU A 176 -4.31 17.97 -10.65
C LEU A 176 -2.90 17.41 -10.40
N CYS A 177 -1.88 17.96 -11.05
CA CYS A 177 -0.48 17.55 -10.83
C CYS A 177 0.00 17.83 -9.39
N CYS A 178 -0.57 18.83 -8.72
CA CYS A 178 -0.26 19.15 -7.33
C CYS A 178 -0.99 18.23 -6.34
N PHE A 179 -2.29 17.97 -6.56
CA PHE A 179 -3.13 17.33 -5.54
C PHE A 179 -3.39 15.84 -5.79
N VAL A 180 -3.52 15.37 -7.03
CA VAL A 180 -3.78 13.94 -7.34
C VAL A 180 -2.70 13.01 -6.75
N PRO A 181 -1.39 13.30 -6.86
CA PRO A 181 -0.37 12.43 -6.25
C PRO A 181 -0.50 12.34 -4.71
N LEU A 182 -0.99 13.40 -4.06
CA LEU A 182 -1.20 13.42 -2.62
C LEU A 182 -2.47 12.67 -2.24
N GLN A 183 -3.55 12.84 -2.99
CA GLN A 183 -4.80 12.09 -2.82
C GLN A 183 -4.56 10.58 -3.00
N ALA A 184 -3.98 10.17 -4.13
CA ALA A 184 -3.66 8.77 -4.39
C ALA A 184 -2.74 8.20 -3.30
N ALA A 185 -1.72 8.96 -2.87
CA ALA A 185 -0.88 8.54 -1.76
C ALA A 185 -1.68 8.38 -0.46
N ALA A 186 -2.58 9.29 -0.12
CA ALA A 186 -3.37 9.20 1.10
C ALA A 186 -4.18 7.91 1.17
N GLU A 187 -4.85 7.54 0.09
CA GLU A 187 -5.60 6.29 0.00
C GLU A 187 -4.69 5.08 0.14
N GLU A 188 -3.54 5.07 -0.56
CA GLU A 188 -2.57 3.99 -0.41
C GLU A 188 -2.03 3.88 1.02
N TYR A 189 -1.82 5.00 1.71
CA TYR A 189 -1.40 5.02 3.12
C TYR A 189 -2.49 4.49 4.06
N VAL A 190 -3.77 4.79 3.81
CA VAL A 190 -4.88 4.28 4.62
C VAL A 190 -5.09 2.80 4.36
N PHE A 191 -5.36 2.41 3.11
CA PHE A 191 -5.79 1.06 2.77
C PHE A 191 -4.63 0.05 2.79
N ARG A 192 -3.52 0.37 2.10
CA ARG A 192 -2.40 -0.58 1.92
C ARG A 192 -1.33 -0.39 2.99
N GLY A 193 -1.14 0.83 3.48
CA GLY A 193 -0.18 1.14 4.54
C GLY A 193 -0.72 0.79 5.91
N TRP A 194 -1.82 1.42 6.32
CA TRP A 194 -2.33 1.33 7.68
C TRP A 194 -3.14 0.07 7.92
N LEU A 195 -4.23 -0.16 7.17
CA LEU A 195 -5.15 -1.29 7.43
C LEU A 195 -4.45 -2.64 7.28
N VAL A 196 -3.66 -2.83 6.21
CA VAL A 196 -2.89 -4.08 6.00
C VAL A 196 -1.95 -4.36 7.17
N GLN A 197 -1.24 -3.34 7.66
CA GLN A 197 -0.29 -3.51 8.76
C GLN A 197 -0.99 -3.66 10.13
N ALA A 198 -2.14 -2.99 10.31
CA ALA A 198 -2.95 -3.13 11.52
C ALA A 198 -3.47 -4.56 11.65
N VAL A 199 -4.09 -5.11 10.60
CA VAL A 199 -4.57 -6.51 10.59
C VAL A 199 -3.41 -7.50 10.68
N GLY A 200 -2.32 -7.24 9.97
CA GLY A 200 -1.13 -8.08 10.01
C GLY A 200 -0.43 -8.11 11.37
N SER A 201 -0.77 -7.20 12.30
CA SER A 201 -0.32 -7.30 13.69
C SER A 201 -0.95 -8.48 14.45
N TRP A 202 -2.17 -8.86 14.10
CA TRP A 202 -2.87 -9.98 14.71
C TRP A 202 -2.66 -11.28 13.94
N LEU A 203 -2.66 -11.21 12.60
CA LEU A 203 -2.68 -12.37 11.72
C LEU A 203 -1.42 -12.44 10.86
N ARG A 204 -0.95 -13.66 10.58
CA ARG A 204 0.33 -13.87 9.86
C ARG A 204 0.18 -13.78 8.35
N SER A 205 -0.97 -14.20 7.80
CA SER A 205 -1.24 -14.16 6.36
C SER A 205 -1.59 -12.74 5.92
N PRO A 206 -0.92 -12.18 4.89
CA PRO A 206 -1.25 -10.86 4.37
C PRO A 206 -2.63 -10.82 3.70
N TRP A 207 -3.11 -11.95 3.16
CA TRP A 207 -4.36 -12.03 2.39
C TRP A 207 -5.61 -11.75 3.22
N ILE A 208 -5.56 -12.05 4.53
CA ILE A 208 -6.66 -11.76 5.44
C ILE A 208 -6.84 -10.24 5.64
N ALA A 209 -5.80 -9.46 5.34
CA ALA A 209 -5.89 -8.01 5.32
C ALA A 209 -6.17 -7.47 3.91
N VAL A 210 -5.49 -8.01 2.90
CA VAL A 210 -5.55 -7.52 1.50
C VAL A 210 -6.93 -7.72 0.85
N LEU A 211 -7.63 -8.82 1.12
CA LEU A 211 -8.94 -9.04 0.48
C LEU A 211 -10.03 -8.14 1.09
N PRO A 212 -10.22 -8.05 2.42
CA PRO A 212 -11.23 -7.16 2.98
C PRO A 212 -10.95 -5.68 2.69
N GLN A 213 -9.69 -5.25 2.74
CA GLN A 213 -9.37 -3.86 2.40
C GLN A 213 -9.70 -3.52 0.94
N ALA A 214 -9.56 -4.48 0.01
CA ALA A 214 -9.84 -4.23 -1.41
C ALA A 214 -11.35 -3.99 -1.62
N VAL A 215 -12.20 -4.73 -0.90
CA VAL A 215 -13.65 -4.51 -0.90
C VAL A 215 -14.00 -3.19 -0.24
N LEU A 216 -13.34 -2.84 0.89
CA LEU A 216 -13.55 -1.53 1.52
C LEU A 216 -13.10 -0.37 0.63
N PHE A 217 -12.03 -0.54 -0.13
CA PHE A 217 -11.54 0.44 -1.11
C PHE A 217 -12.56 0.66 -2.21
N ALA A 218 -13.09 -0.41 -2.80
CA ALA A 218 -14.16 -0.33 -3.79
C ALA A 218 -15.41 0.35 -3.22
N ALA A 219 -15.86 -0.06 -2.03
CA ALA A 219 -17.01 0.56 -1.37
C ALA A 219 -16.82 2.05 -1.04
N ALA A 220 -15.58 2.48 -0.76
CA ALA A 220 -15.27 3.89 -0.52
C ALA A 220 -15.39 4.76 -1.79
N HIS A 221 -15.33 4.16 -2.98
CA HIS A 221 -15.59 4.85 -4.25
C HIS A 221 -17.07 4.80 -4.65
N GLY A 222 -17.91 4.10 -3.89
CA GLY A 222 -19.33 3.91 -4.18
C GLY A 222 -19.67 2.50 -4.67
N TRP A 223 -20.96 2.25 -4.88
CA TRP A 223 -21.45 0.97 -5.38
C TRP A 223 -21.43 0.89 -6.91
N GLY A 224 -21.66 2.02 -7.58
CA GLY A 224 -21.60 2.20 -9.03
C GLY A 224 -22.20 1.05 -9.84
N THR A 225 -21.49 0.63 -10.89
CA THR A 225 -21.82 -0.59 -11.64
C THR A 225 -21.14 -1.82 -11.03
N ALA A 226 -21.69 -3.01 -11.31
CA ALA A 226 -21.04 -4.25 -10.90
C ALA A 226 -19.63 -4.42 -11.48
N TRP A 227 -19.35 -3.82 -12.64
CA TRP A 227 -18.06 -3.93 -13.32
C TRP A 227 -17.04 -2.96 -12.77
N GLY A 228 -17.40 -1.69 -12.54
CA GLY A 228 -16.54 -0.72 -11.87
C GLY A 228 -16.23 -1.13 -10.44
N PHE A 229 -17.21 -1.63 -9.69
CA PHE A 229 -16.94 -2.18 -8.35
C PHE A 229 -15.99 -3.39 -8.40
N ALA A 230 -16.17 -4.32 -9.34
CA ALA A 230 -15.30 -5.47 -9.49
C ALA A 230 -13.87 -5.07 -9.90
N ASP A 231 -13.74 -4.10 -10.81
CA ASP A 231 -12.46 -3.53 -11.21
C ASP A 231 -11.74 -2.92 -9.99
N LEU A 232 -12.43 -2.09 -9.20
CA LEU A 232 -11.87 -1.50 -7.98
C LEU A 232 -11.46 -2.54 -6.93
N VAL A 233 -12.18 -3.67 -6.83
CA VAL A 233 -11.75 -4.80 -5.98
C VAL A 233 -10.46 -5.43 -6.53
N VAL A 234 -10.35 -5.61 -7.84
CA VAL A 234 -9.13 -6.12 -8.48
C VAL A 234 -7.98 -5.15 -8.28
N PHE A 235 -8.16 -3.86 -8.57
CA PHE A 235 -7.20 -2.79 -8.32
C PHE A 235 -6.77 -2.79 -6.85
N GLY A 236 -7.74 -2.78 -5.94
CA GLY A 236 -7.64 -3.01 -4.50
C GLY A 236 -6.66 -4.10 -4.10
N GLY A 237 -6.95 -5.31 -4.59
CA GLY A 237 -6.21 -6.53 -4.29
C GLY A 237 -4.80 -6.54 -4.90
N VAL A 238 -4.66 -6.10 -6.15
CA VAL A 238 -3.36 -6.05 -6.85
C VAL A 238 -2.44 -5.02 -6.22
N MET A 239 -2.93 -3.84 -5.86
CA MET A 239 -2.15 -2.81 -5.16
C MET A 239 -1.70 -3.31 -3.78
N GLY A 240 -2.59 -3.97 -3.03
CA GLY A 240 -2.23 -4.61 -1.76
C GLY A 240 -1.19 -5.73 -1.92
N LEU A 241 -1.31 -6.56 -2.96
CA LEU A 241 -0.31 -7.56 -3.31
C LEU A 241 1.05 -6.92 -3.60
N LEU A 242 1.10 -5.88 -4.44
CA LEU A 242 2.33 -5.18 -4.79
C LEU A 242 2.97 -4.54 -3.55
N ALA A 243 2.18 -3.93 -2.67
CA ALA A 243 2.69 -3.35 -1.43
C ALA A 243 3.38 -4.40 -0.55
N VAL A 244 2.75 -5.57 -0.36
CA VAL A 244 3.32 -6.67 0.42
C VAL A 244 4.55 -7.28 -0.25
N ARG A 245 4.50 -7.52 -1.57
CA ARG A 245 5.58 -8.23 -2.30
C ARG A 245 6.79 -7.36 -2.59
N THR A 246 6.61 -6.05 -2.73
CA THR A 246 7.72 -5.10 -2.95
C THR A 246 8.18 -4.42 -1.66
N GLY A 247 7.50 -4.67 -0.54
CA GLY A 247 7.87 -4.14 0.75
C GLY A 247 7.52 -2.66 0.96
N GLY A 248 6.60 -2.08 0.20
CA GLY A 248 6.25 -0.66 0.31
C GLY A 248 5.23 -0.19 -0.73
N LEU A 249 4.71 1.01 -0.51
CA LEU A 249 3.60 1.60 -1.25
C LEU A 249 4.00 2.18 -2.63
N GLU A 250 5.28 2.20 -2.99
CA GLU A 250 5.75 2.94 -4.16
C GLU A 250 5.10 2.50 -5.47
N ALA A 251 4.91 1.19 -5.65
CA ALA A 251 4.27 0.65 -6.85
C ALA A 251 2.79 0.99 -6.92
N SER A 252 2.09 1.00 -5.78
CA SER A 252 0.66 1.31 -5.77
C SER A 252 0.39 2.80 -5.93
N ILE A 253 1.17 3.64 -5.24
CA ILE A 253 1.11 5.10 -5.40
C ILE A 253 1.36 5.49 -6.86
N ALA A 254 2.34 4.86 -7.52
CA ALA A 254 2.67 5.18 -8.91
C ALA A 254 1.52 4.90 -9.89
N LEU A 255 0.91 3.71 -9.81
CA LEU A 255 -0.19 3.37 -10.72
C LEU A 255 -1.42 4.22 -10.41
N HIS A 256 -1.79 4.33 -9.14
CA HIS A 256 -2.95 5.09 -8.69
C HIS A 256 -2.84 6.57 -9.11
N THR A 257 -1.69 7.19 -8.86
CA THR A 257 -1.45 8.59 -9.27
C THR A 257 -1.63 8.76 -10.77
N LEU A 258 -1.05 7.88 -11.60
CA LEU A 258 -1.12 8.03 -13.05
C LEU A 258 -2.48 7.67 -13.63
N ASN A 259 -3.17 6.69 -13.06
CA ASN A 259 -4.53 6.33 -13.46
C ASN A 259 -5.48 7.54 -13.22
N ASN A 260 -5.48 8.11 -12.01
CA ASN A 260 -6.30 9.27 -11.69
C ASN A 260 -5.88 10.52 -12.47
N LEU A 261 -4.57 10.79 -12.58
CA LEU A 261 -4.08 12.00 -13.27
C LEU A 261 -4.43 11.98 -14.76
N VAL A 262 -4.38 10.83 -15.41
CA VAL A 262 -4.75 10.68 -16.82
C VAL A 262 -6.26 10.77 -16.99
N GLY A 263 -7.05 10.07 -16.17
CA GLY A 263 -8.52 10.12 -16.23
C GLY A 263 -9.06 11.52 -15.96
N MET A 264 -8.70 12.11 -14.82
CA MET A 264 -9.09 13.49 -14.47
C MET A 264 -8.49 14.52 -15.42
N GLY A 265 -7.30 14.25 -15.99
CA GLY A 265 -6.69 15.11 -17.00
C GLY A 265 -7.51 15.20 -18.29
N ILE A 266 -8.21 14.13 -18.68
CA ILE A 266 -9.16 14.17 -19.80
C ILE A 266 -10.42 14.92 -19.41
N ALA A 267 -10.99 14.62 -18.24
CA ALA A 267 -12.16 15.33 -17.73
C ALA A 267 -11.89 16.84 -17.65
N ALA A 268 -10.67 17.24 -17.24
CA ALA A 268 -10.25 18.63 -17.22
C ALA A 268 -10.27 19.33 -18.59
N GLY A 269 -10.29 18.61 -19.71
CA GLY A 269 -10.43 19.16 -21.06
C GLY A 269 -11.88 19.39 -21.49
N ILE A 270 -12.84 18.75 -20.82
CA ILE A 270 -14.25 18.77 -21.17
C ILE A 270 -14.98 19.70 -20.21
N LYS A 271 -15.72 20.66 -20.76
CA LYS A 271 -16.46 21.65 -19.96
C LYS A 271 -17.48 20.95 -19.05
N GLY A 272 -17.41 21.23 -17.75
CA GLY A 272 -18.30 20.66 -16.73
C GLY A 272 -17.96 19.25 -16.27
N ALA A 273 -17.01 18.55 -16.91
CA ALA A 273 -16.68 17.17 -16.55
C ALA A 273 -15.87 17.03 -15.25
N LEU A 274 -15.32 18.13 -14.71
CA LEU A 274 -14.73 18.12 -13.37
C LEU A 274 -15.77 18.29 -12.25
N ASP A 275 -17.00 18.68 -12.60
CA ASP A 275 -18.11 18.87 -11.67
C ASP A 275 -19.00 17.63 -11.59
N SER A 276 -18.63 16.53 -12.24
CA SER A 276 -19.43 15.30 -12.26
C SER A 276 -19.32 14.54 -10.95
N ASP A 277 -20.43 14.00 -10.46
CA ASP A 277 -20.45 13.04 -9.33
C ASP A 277 -20.00 11.62 -9.73
N GLU A 278 -19.62 11.41 -11.01
CA GLU A 278 -19.15 10.11 -11.49
C GLU A 278 -17.83 9.73 -10.82
N THR A 279 -17.74 8.49 -10.36
CA THR A 279 -16.52 7.92 -9.80
C THR A 279 -16.01 6.77 -10.65
N ALA A 280 -14.82 6.26 -10.30
CA ALA A 280 -14.30 5.03 -10.91
C ALA A 280 -15.25 3.81 -10.72
N ALA A 281 -16.19 3.86 -9.76
CA ALA A 281 -17.16 2.79 -9.57
C ALA A 281 -18.23 2.76 -10.68
N ASP A 282 -18.46 3.88 -11.37
CA ASP A 282 -19.48 4.00 -12.43
C ASP A 282 -19.00 3.48 -13.79
N MET A 283 -17.74 3.03 -13.85
CA MET A 283 -17.12 2.43 -15.02
C MET A 283 -17.96 1.29 -15.63
N GLY A 284 -18.09 1.28 -16.96
CA GLY A 284 -18.76 0.24 -17.72
C GLY A 284 -17.93 -1.05 -17.86
N TRP A 285 -18.54 -2.07 -18.45
CA TRP A 285 -17.90 -3.38 -18.62
C TRP A 285 -16.74 -3.35 -19.63
N VAL A 286 -16.81 -2.46 -20.64
CA VAL A 286 -15.78 -2.36 -21.69
C VAL A 286 -14.50 -1.79 -21.07
N GLU A 287 -14.63 -0.71 -20.33
CA GLU A 287 -13.54 -0.07 -19.60
C GLU A 287 -12.93 -1.05 -18.59
N ALA A 288 -13.75 -1.75 -17.80
CA ALA A 288 -13.25 -2.75 -16.85
C ALA A 288 -12.53 -3.92 -17.54
N ALA A 289 -13.02 -4.36 -18.70
CA ALA A 289 -12.38 -5.42 -19.49
C ALA A 289 -11.02 -5.01 -20.06
N VAL A 290 -10.77 -3.70 -20.23
CA VAL A 290 -9.48 -3.14 -20.64
C VAL A 290 -8.59 -2.89 -19.42
N ASP A 291 -9.13 -2.31 -18.35
CA ASP A 291 -8.33 -1.87 -17.20
C ASP A 291 -7.79 -3.05 -16.38
N ILE A 292 -8.60 -4.08 -16.11
CA ILE A 292 -8.17 -5.28 -15.36
C ILE A 292 -6.90 -5.92 -15.96
N PRO A 293 -6.84 -6.27 -17.26
CA PRO A 293 -5.60 -6.76 -17.86
C PRO A 293 -4.42 -5.80 -17.71
N THR A 294 -4.64 -4.50 -17.83
CA THR A 294 -3.56 -3.50 -17.76
C THR A 294 -2.98 -3.41 -16.34
N ILE A 295 -3.83 -3.44 -15.31
CA ILE A 295 -3.43 -3.55 -13.90
C ILE A 295 -2.56 -4.81 -13.68
N LEU A 296 -2.96 -5.95 -14.25
CA LEU A 296 -2.23 -7.22 -14.13
C LEU A 296 -0.89 -7.18 -14.87
N ILE A 297 -0.82 -6.57 -16.06
CA ILE A 297 0.42 -6.36 -16.82
C ILE A 297 1.38 -5.48 -16.02
N TYR A 298 0.90 -4.38 -15.46
CA TYR A 298 1.71 -3.52 -14.59
C TYR A 298 2.25 -4.29 -13.39
N ALA A 299 1.41 -5.07 -12.72
CA ALA A 299 1.83 -5.86 -11.57
C ALA A 299 2.90 -6.91 -11.95
N ALA A 300 2.73 -7.60 -13.07
CA ALA A 300 3.72 -8.54 -13.57
C ALA A 300 5.07 -7.88 -13.86
N ALA A 301 5.05 -6.71 -14.51
CA ALA A 301 6.25 -5.93 -14.79
C ALA A 301 6.96 -5.47 -13.50
N VAL A 302 6.21 -4.91 -12.55
CA VAL A 302 6.73 -4.49 -11.25
C VAL A 302 7.36 -5.65 -10.49
N LEU A 303 6.69 -6.81 -10.41
CA LEU A 303 7.21 -7.99 -9.72
C LEU A 303 8.46 -8.56 -10.42
N TRP A 304 8.55 -8.48 -11.74
CA TRP A 304 9.75 -8.85 -12.48
C TRP A 304 10.93 -7.93 -12.16
N PHE A 305 10.73 -6.60 -12.23
CA PHE A 305 11.77 -5.62 -11.94
C PHE A 305 12.18 -5.66 -10.46
N ALA A 306 11.24 -5.84 -9.54
CA ALA A 306 11.51 -5.93 -8.10
C ALA A 306 12.45 -7.12 -7.79
N ARG A 307 12.22 -8.27 -8.42
CA ARG A 307 13.11 -9.44 -8.32
C ARG A 307 14.48 -9.16 -8.92
N ARG A 308 14.53 -8.59 -10.13
CA ARG A 308 15.81 -8.30 -10.82
C ARG A 308 16.67 -7.28 -10.08
N ARG A 309 16.06 -6.30 -9.42
CA ARG A 309 16.75 -5.22 -8.69
C ARG A 309 17.01 -5.57 -7.21
N GLY A 310 16.56 -6.73 -6.73
CA GLY A 310 16.72 -7.14 -5.33
C GLY A 310 16.09 -6.15 -4.34
N ILE A 311 14.89 -5.66 -4.65
CA ILE A 311 14.20 -4.67 -3.82
C ILE A 311 13.95 -5.24 -2.41
N ALA A 312 14.27 -4.47 -1.37
CA ALA A 312 14.07 -4.89 0.02
C ALA A 312 12.60 -5.16 0.32
N THR A 313 12.28 -6.36 0.83
CA THR A 313 10.91 -6.81 1.14
C THR A 313 10.65 -7.04 2.63
N VAL A 314 11.70 -6.97 3.46
CA VAL A 314 11.65 -7.10 4.91
C VAL A 314 12.42 -5.95 5.57
N SER A 315 12.04 -5.57 6.79
CA SER A 315 12.73 -4.53 7.55
C SER A 315 14.14 -4.98 7.92
N THR A 316 15.07 -4.03 7.99
CA THR A 316 16.38 -4.30 8.59
C THR A 316 16.25 -4.49 10.10
N VAL A 317 17.06 -5.38 10.69
CA VAL A 317 17.23 -5.45 12.14
C VAL A 317 17.74 -4.10 12.62
N VAL A 318 16.99 -3.44 13.50
CA VAL A 318 17.52 -2.29 14.24
C VAL A 318 18.39 -2.89 15.35
N PRO A 319 19.71 -2.65 15.38
CA PRO A 319 20.50 -2.98 16.56
C PRO A 319 19.85 -2.25 17.73
N GLN A 320 19.42 -2.98 18.75
CA GLN A 320 19.13 -2.35 20.04
C GLN A 320 20.39 -1.56 20.40
N ALA A 321 20.26 -0.28 20.74
CA ALA A 321 21.39 0.45 21.31
C ALA A 321 21.88 -0.40 22.50
N PRO A 322 23.19 -0.73 22.58
CA PRO A 322 23.68 -1.55 23.67
C PRO A 322 23.19 -0.92 24.97
N ALA A 323 22.61 -1.74 25.85
CA ALA A 323 22.28 -1.29 27.19
C ALA A 323 23.51 -0.57 27.72
N VAL A 324 23.38 0.71 28.08
CA VAL A 324 24.48 1.45 28.67
C VAL A 324 24.91 0.62 29.87
N HIS A 325 26.07 -0.03 29.78
CA HIS A 325 26.71 -0.61 30.93
C HIS A 325 26.98 0.56 31.86
N VAL A 326 26.08 0.78 32.82
CA VAL A 326 26.41 1.53 34.02
C VAL A 326 27.46 0.67 34.69
N THR A 327 28.72 0.89 34.34
CA THR A 327 29.83 0.45 35.17
C THR A 327 29.58 1.12 36.50
N SER A 328 29.29 0.33 37.53
CA SER A 328 29.23 0.83 38.89
C SER A 328 30.61 1.34 39.25
N SER A 329 30.85 2.63 39.00
CA SER A 329 31.98 3.35 39.57
C SER A 329 31.74 3.48 41.06
N HIS A 330 32.08 2.43 41.82
CA HIS A 330 32.24 2.56 43.26
C HIS A 330 33.40 3.52 43.54
N PRO A 331 33.19 4.64 44.27
CA PRO A 331 34.21 5.67 44.47
C PRO A 331 34.92 5.51 45.82
N TRP A 332 35.37 4.30 46.17
CA TRP A 332 36.13 4.10 47.42
C TRP A 332 37.54 3.57 47.12
N PRO A 333 38.61 4.32 47.47
CA PRO A 333 39.97 3.85 47.29
C PRO A 333 40.32 2.80 48.35
N ILE A 334 40.87 1.68 47.90
CA ILE A 334 41.52 0.70 48.78
C ILE A 334 42.80 1.36 49.32
N TYR A 335 42.82 1.71 50.60
CA TYR A 335 44.02 2.18 51.28
C TYR A 335 44.97 1.01 51.54
N TYR A 336 46.09 0.97 50.80
CA TYR A 336 47.29 0.27 51.27
C TYR A 336 47.97 1.13 52.34
N SER A 337 48.13 0.59 53.55
CA SER A 337 48.94 1.21 54.60
C SER A 337 50.40 0.72 54.47
N PRO A 338 51.41 1.61 54.36
CA PRO A 338 52.81 1.22 54.34
C PRO A 338 53.45 1.55 55.69
N LEU A 339 53.76 0.53 56.52
CA LEU A 339 54.67 0.68 57.66
C LEU A 339 55.20 -0.69 58.10
N GLY A 340 56.52 -0.86 58.05
CA GLY A 340 57.25 -1.88 58.83
C GLY A 340 58.05 -2.89 58.01
N ALA A 341 59.26 -2.53 57.63
CA ALA A 341 60.30 -3.47 57.19
C ALA A 341 60.73 -4.43 58.31
N GLN A 342 61.09 -5.68 57.99
CA GLN A 342 62.28 -6.38 58.51
C GLN A 342 62.47 -7.79 57.91
N HIS A 343 63.67 -8.00 57.37
CA HIS A 343 64.47 -9.23 57.21
C HIS A 343 63.83 -10.65 57.23
N ALA A 344 64.07 -11.41 56.16
CA ALA A 344 64.70 -12.76 56.14
C ALA A 344 64.69 -13.32 54.69
N GLN A 345 65.81 -13.29 53.96
CA GLN A 345 66.73 -14.41 53.70
C GLN A 345 66.13 -15.71 53.10
N GLN A 346 66.62 -16.02 51.88
CA GLN A 346 66.94 -17.32 51.27
C GLN A 346 65.84 -18.40 51.09
N SER A 347 65.56 -18.76 49.82
CA SER A 347 65.90 -20.09 49.26
C SER A 347 65.42 -20.29 47.80
N GLY A 348 66.37 -20.42 46.88
CA GLY A 348 66.50 -21.45 45.82
C GLY A 348 65.45 -21.65 44.68
N PRO A 349 65.87 -22.11 43.46
CA PRO A 349 65.06 -22.05 42.23
C PRO A 349 64.67 -23.42 41.64
N VAL A 350 63.56 -23.48 40.90
CA VAL A 350 63.23 -24.53 39.88
C VAL A 350 62.28 -23.86 38.88
N GLY A 351 62.44 -23.78 37.56
CA GLY A 351 63.15 -24.63 36.61
C GLY A 351 62.14 -25.23 35.61
N TYR A 352 62.31 -24.91 34.32
CA TYR A 352 61.72 -25.54 33.11
C TYR A 352 60.27 -25.20 32.72
N ARG A 353 59.86 -25.20 31.44
CA ARG A 353 60.43 -24.92 30.09
C ARG A 353 59.22 -25.12 29.15
N ALA A 354 59.00 -24.20 28.22
CA ALA A 354 58.02 -24.37 27.14
C ALA A 354 58.41 -25.53 26.19
N PRO A 355 57.46 -26.05 25.42
CA PRO A 355 57.77 -26.58 24.09
C PRO A 355 57.07 -25.75 23.00
N SER A 356 57.90 -25.22 22.09
CA SER A 356 57.54 -24.92 20.71
C SER A 356 57.79 -26.16 19.85
N ASP A 357 56.91 -26.40 18.87
CA ASP A 357 57.22 -26.69 17.46
C ASP A 357 56.16 -27.60 16.83
N GLY A 358 55.80 -27.29 15.57
CA GLY A 358 54.99 -28.16 14.73
C GLY A 358 54.26 -27.44 13.59
N GLN A 359 54.99 -27.14 12.51
CA GLN A 359 54.45 -26.64 11.24
C GLN A 359 53.60 -27.69 10.51
N GLY A 360 52.61 -27.25 9.72
CA GLY A 360 52.27 -27.93 8.46
C GLY A 360 50.80 -28.04 8.06
N ALA A 361 50.51 -27.51 6.87
CA ALA A 361 49.51 -27.94 5.88
C ALA A 361 48.16 -27.22 5.78
N ALA A 362 47.84 -26.93 4.52
CA ALA A 362 46.72 -26.20 3.96
C ALA A 362 45.35 -26.89 4.13
N GLY A 363 44.27 -26.11 4.15
CA GLY A 363 42.91 -26.65 4.09
C GLY A 363 41.81 -25.61 4.14
N ALA A 364 41.23 -25.32 2.97
CA ALA A 364 39.86 -24.92 2.67
C ALA A 364 38.96 -24.24 3.74
N ALA A 365 38.39 -23.10 3.34
CA ALA A 365 37.27 -22.43 3.99
C ALA A 365 36.04 -23.35 4.20
N PRO A 366 35.34 -23.28 5.35
CA PRO A 366 34.05 -23.93 5.49
C PRO A 366 32.95 -23.10 4.82
N ARG A 367 32.34 -23.65 3.77
CA ARG A 367 31.03 -23.23 3.26
C ARG A 367 29.97 -23.56 4.30
N VAL A 368 29.27 -22.55 4.82
CA VAL A 368 28.08 -22.74 5.66
C VAL A 368 26.89 -23.03 4.76
N ALA A 369 26.24 -24.18 5.00
CA ALA A 369 25.05 -24.65 4.30
C ALA A 369 23.80 -23.78 4.61
N PRO A 370 22.84 -23.66 3.67
CA PRO A 370 21.56 -23.01 3.94
C PRO A 370 20.63 -23.94 4.74
N PRO A 371 19.76 -23.40 5.62
CA PRO A 371 18.81 -24.23 6.37
C PRO A 371 17.64 -24.73 5.51
N LEU A 372 17.23 -25.94 5.84
CA LEU A 372 16.29 -26.83 5.18
C LEU A 372 14.90 -26.24 4.89
N GLY A 373 14.43 -26.53 3.68
CA GLY A 373 13.10 -26.23 3.17
C GLY A 373 12.02 -27.20 3.67
N TRP A 374 10.82 -26.65 3.69
CA TRP A 374 9.50 -27.27 3.82
C TRP A 374 9.34 -28.51 2.93
N ALA A 375 8.80 -29.57 3.52
CA ALA A 375 8.43 -30.81 2.82
C ALA A 375 7.09 -30.64 2.09
N SER A 376 7.06 -31.01 0.81
CA SER A 376 5.84 -31.37 0.07
C SER A 376 5.85 -32.88 -0.19
N PRO A 377 4.72 -33.60 -0.09
CA PRO A 377 4.66 -35.00 -0.45
C PRO A 377 4.68 -35.21 -1.97
N ALA A 378 5.31 -36.31 -2.34
CA ALA A 378 5.72 -36.70 -3.68
C ALA A 378 4.58 -37.13 -4.63
N GLY A 379 4.90 -37.07 -5.92
CA GLY A 379 4.16 -37.69 -7.01
C GLY A 379 4.89 -37.47 -8.35
N GLN A 380 6.12 -38.00 -8.47
CA GLN A 380 6.85 -38.04 -9.74
C GLN A 380 6.36 -39.23 -10.59
N VAL A 381 5.94 -38.94 -11.81
CA VAL A 381 6.15 -39.81 -12.98
C VAL A 381 6.52 -38.89 -14.15
N GLN A 382 7.60 -39.24 -14.86
CA GLN A 382 8.14 -38.56 -16.03
C GLN A 382 8.32 -39.61 -17.15
N PRO A 383 8.64 -39.22 -18.40
CA PRO A 383 7.71 -39.05 -19.52
C PRO A 383 7.80 -40.19 -20.57
N ALA A 384 6.84 -40.29 -21.48
CA ALA A 384 6.98 -41.06 -22.71
C ALA A 384 6.32 -40.34 -23.90
N ASP A 385 7.13 -40.12 -24.93
CA ASP A 385 6.71 -39.74 -26.29
C ASP A 385 5.94 -40.88 -26.96
N ALA A 386 4.78 -40.59 -27.55
CA ALA A 386 4.23 -41.37 -28.66
C ALA A 386 3.19 -40.57 -29.46
N ARG A 387 3.49 -40.31 -30.74
CA ARG A 387 2.53 -39.87 -31.77
C ARG A 387 1.64 -41.04 -32.17
N VAL A 388 0.31 -40.90 -32.16
CA VAL A 388 -0.63 -41.57 -33.08
C VAL A 388 -1.91 -40.70 -33.20
N SER A 389 -2.37 -40.45 -34.43
CA SER A 389 -3.57 -39.67 -34.78
C SER A 389 -4.86 -40.57 -34.86
N PRO A 390 -6.04 -40.09 -35.31
CA PRO A 390 -7.32 -40.13 -34.58
C PRO A 390 -8.33 -41.18 -35.12
N PRO A 391 -9.59 -41.18 -34.63
CA PRO A 391 -10.72 -41.59 -35.45
C PRO A 391 -11.78 -40.48 -35.66
N HIS A 392 -12.08 -40.27 -36.95
CA HIS A 392 -13.35 -39.97 -37.65
C HIS A 392 -14.63 -39.74 -36.79
N LEU A 393 -15.26 -38.54 -36.83
CA LEU A 393 -16.38 -38.05 -37.71
C LEU A 393 -17.78 -38.60 -37.35
N PRO A 394 -18.91 -37.85 -37.51
CA PRO A 394 -19.20 -37.01 -38.70
C PRO A 394 -19.94 -35.66 -38.53
N SER A 395 -19.52 -34.73 -39.42
CA SER A 395 -20.22 -33.74 -40.27
C SER A 395 -21.51 -32.99 -39.86
N ALA A 396 -21.47 -31.71 -40.25
CA ALA A 396 -22.48 -30.66 -40.19
C ALA A 396 -23.51 -30.65 -41.35
N GLN A 397 -24.47 -29.72 -41.20
CA GLN A 397 -25.31 -28.98 -42.18
C GLN A 397 -26.82 -29.34 -42.25
N PRO A 398 -27.71 -28.46 -42.77
CA PRO A 398 -27.80 -26.99 -42.65
C PRO A 398 -29.26 -26.51 -42.33
N ALA A 399 -29.47 -25.19 -42.28
CA ALA A 399 -30.76 -24.51 -42.10
C ALA A 399 -31.80 -24.75 -43.22
N PRO A 400 -33.05 -24.27 -43.04
CA PRO A 400 -33.64 -23.44 -44.08
C PRO A 400 -34.27 -22.14 -43.57
N THR A 401 -34.08 -21.11 -44.40
CA THR A 401 -34.79 -19.83 -44.47
C THR A 401 -36.20 -19.98 -45.06
N ASP A 402 -37.17 -19.21 -44.56
CA ASP A 402 -38.33 -18.70 -45.32
C ASP A 402 -38.81 -17.41 -44.62
N GLN A 403 -38.56 -16.23 -45.19
CA GLN A 403 -39.37 -15.49 -46.18
C GLN A 403 -40.77 -15.03 -45.70
N ALA A 404 -40.87 -13.70 -45.57
CA ALA A 404 -41.94 -12.83 -46.06
C ALA A 404 -43.38 -12.94 -45.50
N ARG A 405 -43.77 -11.94 -44.70
CA ARG A 405 -45.03 -11.18 -44.93
C ARG A 405 -45.09 -9.86 -44.14
N THR A 406 -44.99 -8.75 -44.86
CA THR A 406 -45.72 -7.49 -44.61
C THR A 406 -46.59 -7.25 -45.86
N PRO A 407 -47.56 -6.31 -45.92
CA PRO A 407 -47.93 -5.26 -44.95
C PRO A 407 -49.45 -5.23 -44.66
N ASN A 408 -49.89 -4.43 -43.67
CA ASN A 408 -51.19 -3.73 -43.70
C ASN A 408 -51.25 -2.72 -42.53
N GLY A 409 -51.13 -1.44 -42.85
CA GLY A 409 -51.92 -0.37 -42.21
C GLY A 409 -52.86 0.22 -43.27
N PRO A 410 -53.62 1.30 -43.01
CA PRO A 410 -53.75 2.10 -41.78
C PRO A 410 -55.22 2.28 -41.33
N GLU A 411 -55.47 2.64 -40.07
CA GLU A 411 -56.66 3.46 -39.72
C GLU A 411 -56.51 4.12 -38.34
N ALA A 412 -56.61 5.46 -38.33
CA ALA A 412 -56.87 6.30 -37.15
C ALA A 412 -58.32 6.81 -37.26
N PRO A 413 -59.05 7.09 -36.16
CA PRO A 413 -59.16 8.48 -35.65
C PRO A 413 -59.54 8.56 -34.14
N PRO A 414 -59.96 9.72 -33.58
CA PRO A 414 -59.36 11.06 -33.59
C PRO A 414 -59.04 11.58 -32.17
N ALA A 415 -58.38 12.75 -32.15
CA ALA A 415 -57.89 13.51 -31.00
C ALA A 415 -58.95 13.93 -29.96
N THR A 416 -58.59 13.81 -28.69
CA THR A 416 -59.26 14.46 -27.55
C THR A 416 -58.49 15.72 -27.13
N ARG A 417 -59.19 16.86 -27.06
CA ARG A 417 -58.70 18.15 -26.52
C ARG A 417 -58.63 18.13 -24.98
N PRO A 418 -57.75 18.92 -24.34
CA PRO A 418 -57.61 19.02 -22.89
C PRO A 418 -58.39 20.27 -22.34
N PRO A 419 -58.29 20.67 -21.04
CA PRO A 419 -59.44 20.77 -20.14
C PRO A 419 -59.89 22.22 -19.85
N HIS A 420 -61.15 22.36 -19.41
CA HIS A 420 -61.67 23.59 -18.81
C HIS A 420 -61.74 23.48 -17.28
N ALA A 421 -61.15 24.46 -16.59
CA ALA A 421 -61.45 24.93 -15.23
C ALA A 421 -61.21 26.47 -15.24
N PRO A 422 -61.66 27.30 -14.28
CA PRO A 422 -62.30 26.98 -12.99
C PRO A 422 -63.57 27.83 -12.66
N SER A 423 -64.32 27.40 -11.64
CA SER A 423 -65.08 28.24 -10.68
C SER A 423 -65.35 27.41 -9.43
#